data_AF-A0A3R6E2N5-F1
#
_entry.id   AF-A0A3R6E2N5-F1
#
_cell.length_a   1.000
_cell.length_b   1.000
_cell.length_c   1.000
_cell.angle_alpha   90.00
_cell.angle_beta   90.00
_cell.angle_gamma   90.00
#
_symmetry.space_group_name_H-M   'P 1'
#
loop_
_entity.id
_entity.type
_entity.pdbx_description
1 polymer ?
#
loop_
_entity_poly.entity_id
_entity_poly.type
_entity_poly.pdbx_seq_one_letter_code
_entity_poly.pdbx_strand_id
1 'polypeptide(L)'
;MNRIEAKEFYPFLQAFAEGKIIETRRKPSAIKGTSVPNNWTEMTEIEFWNNTEYRIKPESTYRPFKDAEECWAEMQKHQPFGWVKDKDTQKFLVCKALGKLFFIGIEDKPYNYKEVLRDYTFADGTPFGVEVEE
;
A
#
# COMPACT_ATOMS: atom_id res chain seq x y z
N MET A 1 -7.12 19.86 -23.86
CA MET A 1 -8.30 19.12 -23.38
C MET A 1 -9.56 19.74 -23.97
N ASN A 2 -10.37 18.96 -24.69
CA ASN A 2 -11.72 19.32 -25.15
C ASN A 2 -12.78 18.92 -24.08
N ARG A 3 -14.07 19.21 -24.33
CA ARG A 3 -15.15 18.94 -23.35
C ARG A 3 -15.33 17.45 -23.02
N ILE A 4 -15.10 16.55 -23.97
CA ILE A 4 -15.20 15.10 -23.76
C ILE A 4 -14.03 14.63 -22.90
N GLU A 5 -12.81 15.01 -23.28
CA GLU A 5 -11.59 14.70 -22.53
C GLU A 5 -11.66 15.26 -21.09
N ALA A 6 -12.23 16.46 -20.91
CA ALA A 6 -12.45 17.05 -19.60
C ALA A 6 -13.38 16.21 -18.72
N LYS A 7 -14.45 15.67 -19.31
CA LYS A 7 -15.39 14.81 -18.59
C LYS A 7 -14.76 13.47 -18.21
N GLU A 8 -13.92 12.90 -19.08
CA GLU A 8 -13.18 11.66 -18.80
C GLU A 8 -12.07 11.85 -17.76
N PHE A 9 -11.42 13.02 -17.74
CA PHE A 9 -10.35 13.32 -16.78
C PHE A 9 -10.89 13.73 -15.40
N TYR A 10 -12.09 14.29 -15.34
CA TYR A 10 -12.71 14.81 -14.11
C TYR A 10 -12.69 13.84 -12.90
N PRO A 11 -12.98 12.53 -13.04
CA PRO A 11 -12.90 11.60 -11.91
C PRO A 11 -11.52 11.53 -11.25
N PHE A 12 -10.43 11.64 -12.02
CA PHE A 12 -9.07 11.63 -11.48
C PHE A 12 -8.75 12.93 -10.74
N LEU A 13 -9.24 14.07 -11.25
CA LEU A 13 -9.11 15.36 -10.58
C LEU A 13 -9.85 15.37 -9.24
N GLN A 14 -11.06 14.82 -9.21
CA GLN A 14 -11.82 14.67 -7.96
C GLN A 14 -11.09 13.75 -6.97
N ALA A 15 -10.64 12.58 -7.41
CA ALA A 15 -9.90 11.64 -6.57
C ALA A 15 -8.60 12.26 -5.99
N PHE A 16 -7.88 13.04 -6.79
CA PHE A 16 -6.70 13.77 -6.34
C PHE A 16 -7.06 14.83 -5.27
N ALA A 17 -8.15 15.57 -5.45
CA ALA A 17 -8.63 16.53 -4.46
C ALA A 17 -9.09 15.86 -3.14
N GLU A 18 -9.53 14.61 -3.21
CA GLU A 18 -9.86 13.77 -2.04
C GLU A 18 -8.61 13.13 -1.39
N GLY A 19 -7.42 13.38 -1.92
CA GLY A 19 -6.14 12.87 -1.39
C GLY A 19 -5.78 11.45 -1.85
N LYS A 20 -6.47 10.89 -2.85
CA LYS A 20 -6.12 9.60 -3.42
C LYS A 20 -4.88 9.71 -4.31
N ILE A 21 -4.07 8.65 -4.33
CA ILE A 21 -2.89 8.58 -5.18
C ILE A 21 -3.34 8.30 -6.62
N ILE A 22 -2.91 9.14 -7.55
CA ILE A 22 -3.11 8.94 -8.98
C ILE A 22 -1.82 8.41 -9.56
N GLU A 23 -1.92 7.35 -10.36
CA GLU A 23 -0.81 6.80 -11.11
C GLU A 23 -0.99 7.05 -12.60
N THR A 24 0.14 7.19 -13.27
CA THR A 24 0.21 7.49 -14.68
C THR A 24 1.17 6.57 -15.40
N ARG A 25 0.85 6.26 -16.65
CA ARG A 25 1.78 5.59 -17.56
C ARG A 25 1.54 6.03 -18.98
N ARG A 26 2.53 5.87 -19.83
CA ARG A 26 2.41 6.13 -21.25
C ARG A 26 1.43 5.16 -21.91
N LYS A 27 0.57 5.67 -22.80
CA LYS A 27 -0.29 4.85 -23.66
C LYS A 27 0.58 3.86 -24.45
N PRO A 28 0.21 2.57 -24.54
CA PRO A 28 0.95 1.58 -25.32
C PRO A 28 1.16 1.99 -26.78
N SER A 29 0.23 2.78 -27.35
CA SER A 29 0.25 3.26 -28.73
C SER A 29 1.10 4.52 -28.99
N ALA A 30 1.59 5.21 -27.96
CA ALA A 30 2.46 6.38 -28.13
C ALA A 30 3.88 5.98 -28.58
N ILE A 31 4.78 6.91 -28.91
CA ILE A 31 6.20 6.63 -29.30
C ILE A 31 7.12 6.64 -28.07
N LYS A 32 8.08 5.68 -27.95
CA LYS A 32 9.00 5.54 -26.81
C LYS A 32 9.98 6.72 -26.80
N GLY A 33 10.08 7.43 -25.67
CA GLY A 33 11.04 8.54 -25.51
C GLY A 33 10.43 9.90 -25.12
N THR A 34 9.13 10.00 -24.85
CA THR A 34 8.53 11.18 -24.20
C THR A 34 8.81 11.14 -22.69
N SER A 35 8.79 12.30 -22.02
CA SER A 35 8.94 12.48 -20.55
C SER A 35 7.88 11.77 -19.68
N VAL A 36 7.14 10.81 -20.24
CA VAL A 36 6.05 10.07 -19.60
C VAL A 36 6.56 8.67 -19.19
N PRO A 37 6.30 8.22 -17.95
CA PRO A 37 6.74 6.90 -17.46
C PRO A 37 6.21 5.74 -18.31
N ASN A 38 7.00 4.67 -18.47
CA ASN A 38 6.55 3.45 -19.18
C ASN A 38 5.72 2.51 -18.28
N ASN A 39 5.96 2.54 -16.96
CA ASN A 39 5.21 1.79 -15.96
C ASN A 39 4.32 2.74 -15.16
N TRP A 40 3.32 2.21 -14.46
CA TRP A 40 2.52 2.99 -13.51
C TRP A 40 3.43 3.66 -12.49
N THR A 41 3.32 4.98 -12.41
CA THR A 41 4.14 5.83 -11.54
C THR A 41 3.23 6.86 -10.90
N GLU A 42 3.40 7.09 -9.60
CA GLU A 42 2.61 8.07 -8.86
C GLU A 42 2.84 9.49 -9.38
N MET A 43 1.76 10.26 -9.50
CA MET A 43 1.79 11.67 -9.86
C MET A 43 1.67 12.53 -8.59
N THR A 44 2.69 13.34 -8.33
CA THR A 44 2.69 14.32 -7.22
C THR A 44 1.94 15.60 -7.60
N GLU A 45 1.88 15.92 -8.89
CA GLU A 45 1.14 17.04 -9.47
C GLU A 45 0.23 16.50 -10.57
N ILE A 46 -1.03 16.93 -10.61
CA ILE A 46 -2.01 16.41 -11.58
C ILE A 46 -2.06 17.27 -12.84
N GLU A 47 -1.60 16.68 -13.95
CA GLU A 47 -1.64 17.31 -15.28
C GLU A 47 -2.32 16.39 -16.29
N PHE A 48 -2.97 16.98 -17.28
CA PHE A 48 -3.59 16.25 -18.39
C PHE A 48 -2.63 16.13 -19.59
N TRP A 49 -2.32 14.90 -19.98
CA TRP A 49 -1.42 14.53 -21.07
C TRP A 49 -2.13 13.58 -22.05
N ASN A 50 -2.15 13.94 -23.34
CA ASN A 50 -2.89 13.19 -24.36
C ASN A 50 -2.37 11.76 -24.61
N ASN A 51 -1.08 11.53 -24.37
CA ASN A 51 -0.33 10.30 -24.66
C ASN A 51 -0.23 9.36 -23.44
N THR A 52 -1.13 9.52 -22.47
CA THR A 52 -0.98 8.98 -21.12
C THR A 52 -2.29 8.33 -20.64
N GLU A 53 -2.17 7.26 -19.88
CA GLU A 53 -3.26 6.61 -19.15
C GLU A 53 -3.16 6.99 -17.68
N TYR A 54 -4.32 7.19 -17.06
CA TYR A 54 -4.45 7.51 -15.65
C TYR A 54 -5.21 6.40 -14.97
N ARG A 55 -4.82 6.11 -13.73
CA ARG A 55 -5.64 5.34 -12.80
C ARG A 55 -5.56 5.94 -11.41
N ILE A 56 -6.62 5.77 -10.65
CA ILE A 56 -6.51 5.88 -9.20
C ILE A 56 -5.71 4.64 -8.78
N LYS A 57 -4.65 4.82 -7.99
CA LYS A 57 -3.87 3.70 -7.47
C LYS A 57 -4.85 2.75 -6.77
N PRO A 58 -4.92 1.47 -7.16
CA PRO A 58 -5.76 0.50 -6.46
C PRO A 58 -5.40 0.55 -4.98
N GLU A 59 -6.41 0.58 -4.11
CA GLU A 59 -6.15 0.43 -2.68
C GLU A 59 -5.65 -0.99 -2.47
N SER A 60 -4.38 -1.13 -2.11
CA SER A 60 -3.81 -2.40 -1.71
C SER A 60 -4.62 -2.96 -0.53
N THR A 61 -5.31 -4.07 -0.75
CA THR A 61 -5.96 -4.77 0.37
C THR A 61 -4.95 -5.69 1.00
N TYR A 62 -5.01 -5.84 2.32
CA TYR A 62 -4.13 -6.74 3.04
C TYR A 62 -4.97 -7.84 3.67
N ARG A 63 -4.48 -9.08 3.53
CA ARG A 63 -5.03 -10.22 4.26
C ARG A 63 -4.11 -10.62 5.41
N PRO A 64 -4.65 -11.27 6.46
CA PRO A 64 -3.83 -11.88 7.49
C PRO A 64 -2.91 -12.96 6.92
N PHE A 65 -1.81 -13.22 7.62
CA PHE A 65 -0.94 -14.36 7.34
C PHE A 65 -1.68 -15.69 7.56
N LYS A 66 -1.44 -16.66 6.69
CA LYS A 66 -2.02 -18.01 6.77
C LYS A 66 -1.37 -18.84 7.88
N ASP A 67 -0.06 -18.65 8.10
CA ASP A 67 0.76 -19.39 9.05
C ASP A 67 2.03 -18.61 9.45
N ALA A 68 2.80 -19.20 10.37
CA ALA A 68 4.03 -18.62 10.88
C ALA A 68 5.14 -18.53 9.83
N GLU A 69 5.19 -19.44 8.86
CA GLU A 69 6.21 -19.43 7.82
C GLU A 69 6.00 -18.25 6.87
N GLU A 70 4.75 -18.01 6.46
CA GLU A 70 4.37 -16.84 5.64
C GLU A 70 4.66 -15.53 6.38
N CYS A 71 4.30 -15.45 7.66
CA CYS A 71 4.57 -14.28 8.48
C CYS A 71 6.09 -14.03 8.62
N TRP A 72 6.88 -15.07 8.92
CA TRP A 72 8.33 -14.95 9.05
C TRP A 72 9.01 -14.53 7.75
N ALA A 73 8.55 -15.08 6.61
CA ALA A 73 9.06 -14.71 5.29
C ALA A 73 8.76 -13.23 4.96
N GLU A 74 7.56 -12.74 5.29
CA GLU A 74 7.22 -11.33 5.07
C GLU A 74 8.00 -10.41 6.01
N MET A 75 8.06 -10.72 7.31
CA MET A 75 8.78 -9.94 8.32
C MET A 75 10.24 -9.67 7.94
N GLN A 76 10.91 -10.61 7.27
CA GLN A 76 12.31 -10.44 6.83
C GLN A 76 12.51 -9.33 5.79
N LYS A 77 11.44 -8.91 5.09
CA LYS A 77 11.48 -7.82 4.12
C LYS A 77 11.38 -6.44 4.76
N HIS A 78 10.91 -6.37 6.01
CA HIS A 78 10.63 -5.12 6.73
C HIS A 78 11.75 -4.79 7.72
N GLN A 79 11.99 -3.49 7.92
CA GLN A 79 13.00 -3.01 8.87
C GLN A 79 12.42 -1.95 9.82
N PRO A 80 12.79 -1.97 11.11
CA PRO A 80 13.62 -2.99 11.77
C PRO A 80 12.89 -4.34 11.96
N PHE A 81 13.61 -5.44 11.71
CA PHE A 81 13.07 -6.80 11.84
C PHE A 81 12.52 -7.06 13.26
N GLY A 82 11.34 -7.68 13.34
CA GLY A 82 10.71 -8.04 14.62
C GLY A 82 9.98 -6.91 15.33
N TRP A 83 10.02 -5.68 14.83
CA TRP A 83 9.29 -4.55 15.41
C TRP A 83 7.98 -4.30 14.69
N VAL A 84 6.96 -4.00 15.49
CA VAL A 84 5.63 -3.60 15.03
C VAL A 84 5.24 -2.29 15.67
N LYS A 85 4.30 -1.58 15.05
CA LYS A 85 3.78 -0.31 15.54
C LYS A 85 2.29 -0.40 15.74
N ASP A 86 1.85 -0.10 16.96
CA ASP A 86 0.45 -0.04 17.35
C ASP A 86 -0.26 1.14 16.66
N LYS A 87 -1.40 0.90 16.03
CA LYS A 87 -2.10 1.92 15.24
C LYS A 87 -2.76 3.00 16.11
N ASP A 88 -3.18 2.67 17.33
CA ASP A 88 -3.90 3.61 18.19
C ASP A 88 -2.92 4.47 18.98
N THR A 89 -1.98 3.83 19.67
CA THR A 89 -1.02 4.46 20.57
C THR A 89 0.26 4.92 19.89
N GLN A 90 0.49 4.49 18.64
CA GLN A 90 1.70 4.78 17.85
C GLN A 90 3.01 4.26 18.49
N LYS A 91 2.91 3.39 19.50
CA LYS A 91 4.05 2.80 20.20
C LYS A 91 4.68 1.71 19.34
N PHE A 92 6.02 1.64 19.39
CA PHE A 92 6.78 0.54 18.83
C PHE A 92 6.90 -0.58 19.86
N LEU A 93 6.60 -1.80 19.43
CA LEU A 93 6.63 -3.00 20.24
C LEU A 93 7.40 -4.10 19.52
N VAL A 94 7.99 -5.02 20.28
CA VAL A 94 8.74 -6.15 19.73
C VAL A 94 7.85 -7.38 19.69
N CYS A 95 7.93 -8.12 18.58
CA CYS A 95 7.44 -9.48 18.46
C CYS A 95 8.28 -10.40 19.35
N LYS A 96 7.65 -10.93 20.41
CA LYS A 96 8.27 -11.87 21.35
C LYS A 96 8.30 -13.30 20.83
N ALA A 97 7.22 -13.72 20.18
CA ALA A 97 7.07 -15.08 19.68
C ALA A 97 6.09 -15.13 18.50
N LEU A 98 6.41 -16.00 17.53
CA LEU A 98 5.64 -16.28 16.33
C LEU A 98 5.31 -17.77 16.27
N GLY A 99 4.07 -18.11 15.93
CA GLY A 99 3.60 -19.48 15.84
C GLY A 99 2.13 -19.53 15.39
N LYS A 100 1.32 -20.41 15.99
CA LYS A 100 -0.14 -20.39 15.78
C LYS A 100 -0.79 -19.11 16.35
N LEU A 101 -0.17 -18.57 17.41
CA LEU A 101 -0.50 -17.30 18.03
C LEU A 101 0.74 -16.42 18.00
N PHE A 102 0.51 -15.12 18.09
CA PHE A 102 1.52 -14.08 18.01
C PHE A 102 1.57 -13.31 19.32
N PHE A 103 2.77 -13.03 19.84
CA PHE A 103 2.95 -12.33 21.11
C PHE A 103 3.72 -11.04 20.88
N ILE A 104 3.15 -9.91 21.34
CA ILE A 104 3.67 -8.56 21.08
C ILE A 104 3.82 -7.81 22.41
N GLY A 105 4.93 -7.08 22.56
CA GLY A 105 5.08 -6.09 23.62
C GLY A 105 5.51 -6.70 24.95
N ILE A 106 5.06 -6.11 26.06
CA ILE A 106 5.54 -6.46 27.41
C ILE A 106 4.66 -7.53 28.06
N GLU A 107 3.38 -7.55 27.73
CA GLU A 107 2.41 -8.54 28.23
C GLU A 107 2.51 -9.85 27.45
N ASP A 108 2.05 -10.94 28.05
CA ASP A 108 1.98 -12.27 27.39
C ASP A 108 0.58 -12.52 26.83
N LYS A 109 0.00 -11.48 26.23
CA LYS A 109 -1.28 -11.57 25.52
C LYS A 109 -1.05 -12.21 24.14
N PRO A 110 -1.69 -13.34 23.83
CA PRO A 110 -1.65 -13.91 22.49
C PRO A 110 -2.61 -13.15 21.56
N TYR A 111 -2.22 -13.05 20.30
CA TYR A 111 -2.99 -12.49 19.20
C TYR A 111 -3.07 -13.50 18.05
N ASN A 112 -4.17 -13.49 17.30
CA ASN A 112 -4.21 -14.14 15.99
C ASN A 112 -3.82 -13.14 14.87
N TYR A 113 -3.44 -13.64 13.69
CA TYR A 113 -2.97 -12.77 12.60
C TYR A 113 -4.00 -11.73 12.14
N LYS A 114 -5.30 -12.00 12.28
CA LYS A 114 -6.35 -11.03 11.91
C LYS A 114 -6.37 -9.86 12.89
N GLU A 115 -6.18 -10.12 14.18
CA GLU A 115 -6.03 -9.08 15.20
C GLU A 115 -4.76 -8.27 14.97
N VAL A 116 -3.64 -8.93 14.66
CA VAL A 116 -2.38 -8.21 14.42
C VAL A 116 -2.48 -7.30 13.20
N LEU A 117 -3.03 -7.78 12.08
CA LEU A 117 -3.27 -6.94 10.90
C LEU A 117 -4.18 -5.75 11.19
N ARG A 118 -5.22 -5.94 12.02
CA ARG A 118 -6.18 -4.89 12.37
C ARG A 118 -5.50 -3.82 13.21
N ASP A 119 -4.77 -4.21 14.25
CA ASP A 119 -4.34 -3.32 15.33
C ASP A 119 -2.89 -2.81 15.16
N TYR A 120 -2.08 -3.47 14.33
CA TYR A 120 -0.66 -3.16 14.15
C TYR A 120 -0.25 -3.00 12.69
N THR A 121 0.87 -2.32 12.51
CA THR A 121 1.65 -2.19 11.27
C THR A 121 3.06 -2.71 11.51
N PHE A 122 3.80 -3.01 10.45
CA PHE A 122 5.25 -3.10 10.54
C PHE A 122 5.85 -1.75 10.97
N ALA A 123 7.06 -1.76 11.51
CA ALA A 123 7.71 -0.54 11.97
C ALA A 123 7.98 0.50 10.86
N ASP A 124 8.03 0.07 9.60
CA ASP A 124 8.13 0.94 8.42
C ASP A 124 6.78 1.56 7.98
N GLY A 125 5.69 1.21 8.67
CA GLY A 125 4.34 1.74 8.43
C GLY A 125 3.48 0.91 7.48
N THR A 126 4.03 -0.14 6.87
CA THR A 126 3.23 -1.04 6.03
C THR A 126 2.27 -1.90 6.89
N PRO A 127 1.04 -2.21 6.41
CA PRO A 127 0.13 -3.08 7.14
C PRO A 127 0.72 -4.46 7.43
N PHE A 128 0.47 -5.00 8.62
CA PHE A 128 1.01 -6.30 9.06
C PHE A 128 0.26 -7.48 8.39
N GLY A 129 0.53 -7.73 7.13
CA GLY A 129 -0.14 -8.78 6.34
C GLY A 129 0.48 -8.97 4.97
N VAL A 130 -0.22 -9.74 4.13
CA VAL A 130 0.16 -9.93 2.72
C VAL A 130 -0.70 -9.01 1.86
N GLU A 131 -0.04 -8.20 1.05
CA GLU A 131 -0.69 -7.38 0.02
C GLU A 131 -1.38 -8.28 -1.00
N VAL A 132 -2.63 -7.96 -1.31
CA VAL A 132 -3.45 -8.61 -2.33
C VAL A 132 -3.83 -7.52 -3.33
N GLU A 133 -3.34 -7.67 -4.56
CA GLU A 133 -3.81 -6.88 -5.69
C GLU A 133 -5.20 -7.40 -6.09
N GLU A 134 -6.20 -6.51 -6.17
CA GLU A 134 -7.49 -6.79 -6.81
C GLU A 134 -7.40 -6.74 -8.35
#